data_AF-A0A1F8WY86-F1
#
_entry.id   AF-A0A1F8WY86-F1
#
_cell.length_a   1.000
_cell.length_b   1.000
_cell.length_c   1.000
_cell.angle_alpha   90.00
_cell.angle_beta   90.00
_cell.angle_gamma   90.00
#
_symmetry.space_group_name_H-M   'P 1'
#
loop_
_entity.id
_entity.type
_entity.pdbx_description
1 polymer ?
#
loop_
_entity_poly.entity_id
_entity_poly.type
_entity_poly.pdbx_seq_one_letter_code
_entity_poly.pdbx_strand_id
1 'polypeptide(L)'
;MPLPSKISPCPIDDAAIELRFDAAIPYDAIFGLVYNSLKDKYPEVEKLPILQVPEDIRIKDPNLIYKPYYAMKNDNLQCLIGPRTIAVSHVQNEYLGWDKFLPSVLEIFKIVEQLKIVKRVEKLGMRYVNFFNFNIYEKINLNIHMGDRRLADYPTYFRTEMKSGKYTSALQVANNATHTAKKMTGSIIDIDVTLEDFGEDFFERKQSILNEAHLKEKELFFELLKPEFIKTLNPEYASE
;
A
#
# COMPACT_ATOMS: atom_id res chain seq x y z
N MET A 1 11.55 21.87 -4.47
CA MET A 1 12.19 21.73 -3.14
C MET A 1 12.52 20.26 -2.95
N PRO A 2 13.62 19.89 -2.26
CA PRO A 2 13.88 18.49 -1.96
C PRO A 2 12.71 17.91 -1.16
N LEU A 3 12.32 16.67 -1.44
CA LEU A 3 11.30 15.96 -0.66
C LEU A 3 11.94 15.39 0.61
N PRO A 4 11.32 15.51 1.80
CA PRO A 4 11.83 14.88 3.01
C PRO A 4 11.98 13.36 2.82
N SER A 5 13.04 12.79 3.36
CA SER A 5 13.19 11.33 3.49
C SER A 5 12.31 10.78 4.61
N LYS A 6 12.11 11.57 5.67
CA LYS A 6 11.33 11.21 6.86
C LYS A 6 10.67 12.44 7.48
N ILE A 7 9.55 12.22 8.17
CA ILE A 7 8.87 13.19 9.02
C ILE A 7 8.56 12.57 10.39
N SER A 8 8.52 13.38 11.44
CA SER A 8 8.20 12.97 12.81
C SER A 8 7.20 13.94 13.46
N PRO A 9 6.07 13.45 14.01
CA PRO A 9 5.68 12.03 14.08
C PRO A 9 5.34 11.45 12.70
N CYS A 10 5.60 10.15 12.50
CA CYS A 10 5.25 9.46 11.27
C CYS A 10 3.72 9.22 11.23
N PRO A 11 2.99 9.74 10.22
CA PRO A 11 1.55 9.55 10.15
C PRO A 11 1.12 8.24 9.49
N ILE A 12 2.05 7.48 8.91
CA ILE A 12 1.76 6.23 8.20
C ILE A 12 1.25 5.19 9.19
N ASP A 13 0.02 4.75 8.97
CA ASP A 13 -0.70 3.75 9.76
C ASP A 13 -0.86 2.42 9.01
N ASP A 14 -0.88 2.46 7.66
CA ASP A 14 -0.75 1.27 6.81
C ASP A 14 0.17 1.55 5.62
N ALA A 15 0.97 0.56 5.23
CA ALA A 15 1.85 0.62 4.07
C ALA A 15 1.91 -0.78 3.46
N ALA A 16 1.50 -0.91 2.19
CA ALA A 16 1.38 -2.17 1.51
C ALA A 16 1.81 -2.08 0.05
N ILE A 17 2.47 -3.12 -0.45
CA ILE A 17 2.79 -3.30 -1.87
C ILE A 17 2.18 -4.61 -2.32
N GLU A 18 1.31 -4.56 -3.32
CA GLU A 18 0.59 -5.70 -3.88
C GLU A 18 1.04 -5.97 -5.31
N LEU A 19 1.33 -7.24 -5.60
CA LEU A 19 1.54 -7.76 -6.95
C LEU A 19 0.39 -8.69 -7.31
N ARG A 20 -0.41 -8.32 -8.31
CA ARG A 20 -1.43 -9.18 -8.90
C ARG A 20 -0.90 -9.84 -10.15
N PHE A 21 -1.27 -11.10 -10.36
CA PHE A 21 -0.74 -11.90 -11.46
C PHE A 21 -1.69 -13.00 -11.94
N ASP A 22 -1.49 -13.43 -13.18
CA ASP A 22 -1.95 -14.72 -13.67
C ASP A 22 -0.97 -15.81 -13.23
N ALA A 23 -1.47 -16.90 -12.65
CA ALA A 23 -0.61 -17.95 -12.11
C ALA A 23 -0.16 -18.94 -13.20
N ALA A 24 1.08 -19.41 -13.09
CA ALA A 24 1.63 -20.44 -13.97
C ALA A 24 1.37 -21.87 -13.49
N ILE A 25 0.88 -22.02 -12.25
CA ILE A 25 0.67 -23.31 -11.58
C ILE A 25 -0.74 -23.37 -10.96
N PRO A 26 -1.23 -24.57 -10.56
CA PRO A 26 -2.51 -24.71 -9.86
C PRO A 26 -2.59 -23.84 -8.60
N TYR A 27 -3.74 -23.22 -8.38
CA TYR A 27 -3.96 -22.25 -7.29
C TYR A 27 -3.67 -22.83 -5.90
N ASP A 28 -4.07 -24.07 -5.65
CA ASP A 28 -3.87 -24.72 -4.36
C ASP A 28 -2.40 -25.04 -4.04
N ALA A 29 -1.53 -25.10 -5.05
CA ALA A 29 -0.11 -25.37 -4.87
C ALA A 29 0.67 -24.13 -4.41
N ILE A 30 0.17 -22.92 -4.72
CA ILE A 30 0.89 -21.65 -4.51
C ILE A 30 1.23 -21.45 -3.04
N PHE A 31 0.24 -21.59 -2.14
CA PHE A 31 0.47 -21.38 -0.71
C PHE A 31 1.52 -22.35 -0.16
N GLY A 32 1.46 -23.63 -0.52
CA GLY A 32 2.42 -24.64 -0.05
C GLY A 32 3.86 -24.32 -0.45
N LEU A 33 4.07 -23.88 -1.69
CA LEU A 33 5.39 -23.48 -2.19
C LEU A 33 5.92 -22.24 -1.49
N VAL A 34 5.10 -21.18 -1.41
CA VAL A 34 5.49 -19.92 -0.77
C VAL A 34 5.73 -20.13 0.73
N TYR A 35 4.86 -20.90 1.41
CA TYR A 35 5.02 -21.26 2.82
C TYR A 35 6.37 -21.94 3.07
N ASN A 36 6.73 -22.94 2.26
CA ASN A 36 7.99 -23.65 2.47
C ASN A 36 9.21 -22.74 2.32
N SER A 37 9.15 -21.72 1.46
CA SER A 37 10.21 -20.73 1.27
C SER A 37 10.24 -19.64 2.35
N LEU A 38 9.12 -19.32 2.99
CA LEU A 38 9.01 -18.18 3.92
C LEU A 38 8.90 -18.56 5.39
N LYS A 39 8.55 -19.80 5.74
CA LYS A 39 8.24 -20.24 7.13
C LYS A 39 9.30 -19.90 8.18
N ASP A 40 10.58 -19.84 7.80
CA ASP A 40 11.66 -19.54 8.75
C ASP A 40 11.74 -18.03 9.07
N LYS A 41 11.33 -17.17 8.12
CA LYS A 41 11.35 -15.69 8.26
C LYS A 41 10.00 -15.09 8.65
N TYR A 42 8.92 -15.78 8.31
CA TYR A 42 7.53 -15.41 8.59
C TYR A 42 6.80 -16.61 9.22
N PRO A 43 7.13 -16.96 10.47
CA PRO A 43 6.69 -18.21 11.11
C PRO A 43 5.21 -18.24 11.47
N GLU A 44 4.60 -17.08 11.70
CA GLU A 44 3.19 -17.00 12.08
C GLU A 44 2.30 -17.09 10.85
N VAL A 45 1.37 -18.06 10.83
CA VAL A 45 0.47 -18.27 9.70
C VAL A 45 -0.98 -18.06 10.14
N GLU A 46 -1.69 -17.22 9.41
CA GLU A 46 -3.13 -16.96 9.60
C GLU A 46 -3.92 -17.32 8.34
N LYS A 47 -5.06 -17.99 8.54
CA LYS A 47 -6.07 -18.21 7.51
C LYS A 47 -7.02 -17.02 7.48
N LEU A 48 -7.13 -16.34 6.35
CA LEU A 48 -7.95 -15.14 6.23
C LEU A 48 -9.45 -15.48 6.03
N PRO A 49 -10.36 -14.57 6.42
CA PRO A 49 -11.81 -14.82 6.38
C PRO A 49 -12.37 -15.22 5.01
N ILE A 50 -11.70 -14.83 3.91
CA ILE A 50 -12.13 -15.20 2.54
C ILE A 50 -12.24 -16.71 2.35
N LEU A 51 -11.48 -17.52 3.11
CA LEU A 51 -11.54 -18.98 3.03
C LEU A 51 -12.89 -19.57 3.46
N GLN A 52 -13.73 -18.78 4.16
CA GLN A 52 -15.12 -19.15 4.49
C GLN A 52 -16.07 -19.03 3.28
N VAL A 53 -15.67 -18.33 2.22
CA VAL A 53 -16.44 -18.20 0.98
C VAL A 53 -16.14 -19.41 0.08
N PRO A 54 -17.14 -20.11 -0.50
CA PRO A 54 -16.93 -21.23 -1.41
C PRO A 54 -15.98 -20.90 -2.58
N GLU A 55 -15.13 -21.85 -2.94
CA GLU A 55 -14.07 -21.65 -3.95
C GLU A 55 -14.61 -21.19 -5.31
N ASP A 56 -15.68 -21.84 -5.79
CA ASP A 56 -16.35 -21.48 -7.04
C ASP A 56 -16.78 -20.01 -7.10
N ILE A 57 -17.11 -19.41 -5.96
CA ILE A 57 -17.46 -17.99 -5.86
C ILE A 57 -16.17 -17.16 -5.86
N ARG A 58 -15.16 -17.54 -5.07
CA ARG A 58 -13.89 -16.81 -4.96
C ARG A 58 -13.19 -16.64 -6.31
N ILE A 59 -13.22 -17.66 -7.17
CA ILE A 59 -12.51 -17.65 -8.47
C ILE A 59 -13.29 -16.98 -9.60
N LYS A 60 -14.60 -16.74 -9.41
CA LYS A 60 -15.48 -16.14 -10.44
C LYS A 60 -15.83 -14.68 -10.15
N ASP A 61 -15.93 -14.28 -8.89
CA ASP A 61 -16.29 -12.92 -8.51
C ASP A 61 -15.08 -11.97 -8.67
N PRO A 62 -15.14 -10.96 -9.56
CA PRO A 62 -14.04 -10.02 -9.79
C PRO A 62 -13.57 -9.26 -8.55
N ASN A 63 -14.43 -9.12 -7.53
CA ASN A 63 -14.08 -8.48 -6.25
C ASN A 63 -13.30 -9.39 -5.31
N LEU A 64 -13.30 -10.70 -5.58
CA LEU A 64 -12.72 -11.73 -4.71
C LEU A 64 -11.50 -12.43 -5.32
N ILE A 65 -11.36 -12.45 -6.65
CA ILE A 65 -10.28 -13.20 -7.33
C ILE A 65 -8.85 -12.80 -6.89
N TYR A 66 -8.67 -11.56 -6.41
CA TYR A 66 -7.39 -11.04 -5.92
C TYR A 66 -7.34 -10.94 -4.39
N LYS A 67 -8.29 -11.51 -3.64
CA LYS A 67 -8.23 -11.49 -2.18
C LYS A 67 -7.20 -12.52 -1.69
N PRO A 68 -6.27 -12.14 -0.80
CA PRO A 68 -5.33 -13.09 -0.22
C PRO A 68 -6.06 -14.08 0.69
N TYR A 69 -5.60 -15.32 0.69
CA TYR A 69 -6.19 -16.42 1.46
C TYR A 69 -5.47 -16.64 2.78
N TYR A 70 -4.17 -16.34 2.81
CA TYR A 70 -3.31 -16.55 3.96
C TYR A 70 -2.49 -15.29 4.25
N ALA A 71 -2.12 -15.11 5.51
CA ALA A 71 -1.09 -14.16 5.91
C ALA A 71 0.04 -14.93 6.61
N MET A 72 1.29 -14.65 6.24
CA MET A 72 2.48 -15.11 6.95
C MET A 72 3.17 -13.90 7.57
N LYS A 73 3.40 -13.91 8.88
CA LYS A 73 3.82 -12.72 9.64
C LYS A 73 5.13 -12.96 10.39
N ASN A 74 5.83 -11.85 10.62
CA ASN A 74 6.85 -11.71 11.65
C ASN A 74 6.59 -10.44 12.46
N ASP A 75 7.53 -10.07 13.33
CA ASP A 75 7.40 -8.93 14.24
C ASP A 75 7.10 -7.58 13.56
N ASN A 76 7.46 -7.42 12.27
CA ASN A 76 7.38 -6.13 11.59
C ASN A 76 6.49 -6.17 10.34
N LEU A 77 6.49 -7.27 9.60
CA LEU A 77 5.91 -7.39 8.26
C LEU A 77 5.04 -8.64 8.11
N GLN A 78 4.06 -8.54 7.21
CA GLN A 78 3.26 -9.67 6.76
C GLN A 78 3.32 -9.81 5.25
N CYS A 79 3.38 -11.06 4.81
CA CYS A 79 3.19 -11.48 3.44
C CYS A 79 1.77 -12.06 3.30
N LEU A 80 0.91 -11.37 2.56
CA LEU A 80 -0.44 -11.81 2.21
C LEU A 80 -0.35 -12.63 0.91
N ILE A 81 -0.89 -13.83 0.92
CA ILE A 81 -0.73 -14.81 -0.16
C ILE A 81 -2.11 -15.26 -0.63
N GLY A 82 -2.39 -15.08 -1.92
CA GLY A 82 -3.54 -15.64 -2.59
C GLY A 82 -3.17 -16.27 -3.93
N PRO A 83 -4.13 -16.90 -4.62
CA PRO A 83 -3.86 -17.58 -5.88
C PRO A 83 -3.36 -16.67 -7.02
N ARG A 84 -3.71 -15.38 -6.94
CA ARG A 84 -3.43 -14.37 -7.97
C ARG A 84 -2.88 -13.07 -7.38
N THR A 85 -2.51 -13.08 -6.10
CA THR A 85 -1.97 -11.90 -5.41
C THR A 85 -0.90 -12.32 -4.42
N ILE A 86 0.17 -11.53 -4.34
CA ILE A 86 1.09 -11.52 -3.21
C ILE A 86 1.26 -10.06 -2.80
N ALA A 87 1.05 -9.78 -1.52
CA ALA A 87 1.25 -8.44 -0.97
C ALA A 87 2.16 -8.48 0.25
N VAL A 88 2.94 -7.43 0.43
CA VAL A 88 3.78 -7.22 1.60
C VAL A 88 3.29 -5.97 2.29
N SER A 89 2.92 -6.06 3.56
CA SER A 89 2.53 -4.90 4.36
C SER A 89 3.20 -4.95 5.73
N HIS A 90 3.16 -3.84 6.46
CA HIS A 90 3.56 -3.86 7.86
C HIS A 90 2.42 -4.38 8.76
N VAL A 91 2.75 -4.87 9.96
CA VAL A 91 1.79 -5.59 10.84
C VAL A 91 1.38 -4.77 12.06
N GLN A 92 2.31 -4.05 12.68
CA GLN A 92 2.10 -3.20 13.86
C GLN A 92 3.41 -2.43 14.15
N ASN A 93 3.31 -1.32 14.91
CA ASN A 93 4.36 -0.32 15.23
C ASN A 93 4.52 0.80 14.20
N GLU A 94 5.46 1.72 14.46
CA GLU A 94 5.83 2.78 13.53
C GLU A 94 6.36 2.19 12.21
N TYR A 95 5.97 2.79 11.08
CA TYR A 95 6.48 2.41 9.77
C TYR A 95 8.01 2.41 9.74
N LEU A 96 8.61 1.31 9.25
CA LEU A 96 10.05 1.06 9.30
C LEU A 96 10.91 2.04 8.48
N GLY A 97 10.27 2.80 7.57
CA GLY A 97 10.94 3.59 6.55
C GLY A 97 11.25 2.79 5.28
N TRP A 98 11.32 3.50 4.16
CA TRP A 98 11.49 2.91 2.83
C TRP A 98 12.75 2.04 2.71
N ASP A 99 13.86 2.49 3.30
CA ASP A 99 15.16 1.81 3.24
C ASP A 99 15.14 0.42 3.86
N LYS A 100 14.22 0.16 4.80
CA LYS A 100 14.01 -1.17 5.40
C LYS A 100 12.87 -1.93 4.74
N PHE A 101 11.83 -1.22 4.28
CA PHE A 101 10.66 -1.85 3.67
C PHE A 101 10.95 -2.41 2.27
N LEU A 102 11.63 -1.65 1.41
CA LEU A 102 11.93 -2.06 0.03
C LEU A 102 12.76 -3.36 -0.05
N PRO A 103 13.84 -3.56 0.73
CA PRO A 103 14.59 -4.82 0.70
C PRO A 103 13.73 -6.05 1.00
N SER A 104 12.81 -5.95 1.97
CA SER A 104 11.91 -7.06 2.31
C SER A 104 10.92 -7.37 1.19
N VAL A 105 10.40 -6.35 0.51
CA VAL A 105 9.53 -6.51 -0.66
C VAL A 105 10.28 -7.18 -1.81
N LEU A 106 11.50 -6.71 -2.11
CA LEU A 106 12.35 -7.28 -3.15
C LEU A 106 12.72 -8.73 -2.88
N GLU A 107 12.95 -9.09 -1.61
CA GLU A 107 13.21 -10.46 -1.22
C GLU A 107 12.02 -11.38 -1.52
N ILE A 108 10.81 -10.97 -1.13
CA ILE A 108 9.58 -11.74 -1.39
C ILE A 108 9.35 -11.87 -2.89
N PHE A 109 9.49 -10.78 -3.66
CA PHE A 109 9.31 -10.85 -5.12
C PHE A 109 10.36 -11.71 -5.81
N LYS A 110 11.60 -11.77 -5.30
CA LYS A 110 12.63 -12.69 -5.78
C LYS A 110 12.23 -14.15 -5.53
N ILE A 111 11.65 -14.47 -4.37
CA ILE A 111 11.16 -15.83 -4.07
C ILE A 111 10.03 -16.21 -5.03
N VAL A 112 9.08 -15.29 -5.25
CA VAL A 112 7.97 -15.46 -6.19
C VAL A 112 8.47 -15.76 -7.61
N GLU A 113 9.46 -15.00 -8.08
CA GLU A 113 10.14 -15.19 -9.36
C GLU A 113 10.78 -16.59 -9.47
N GLN A 114 11.55 -16.98 -8.44
CA GLN A 114 12.28 -18.27 -8.42
C GLN A 114 11.35 -19.48 -8.38
N LEU A 115 10.21 -19.37 -7.70
CA LEU A 115 9.20 -20.42 -7.63
C LEU A 115 8.42 -20.58 -8.95
N LYS A 116 8.60 -19.67 -9.92
CA LYS A 116 7.93 -19.68 -11.22
C LYS A 116 6.40 -19.77 -11.11
N ILE A 117 5.83 -19.11 -10.09
CA ILE A 117 4.37 -19.12 -9.87
C ILE A 117 3.65 -18.07 -10.72
N VAL A 118 4.36 -17.07 -11.23
CA VAL A 118 3.81 -15.97 -12.02
C VAL A 118 3.98 -16.28 -13.50
N LYS A 119 2.87 -16.36 -14.23
CA LYS A 119 2.87 -16.44 -15.69
C LYS A 119 2.94 -15.05 -16.32
N ARG A 120 2.20 -14.10 -15.74
CA ARG A 120 2.15 -12.70 -16.17
C ARG A 120 1.78 -11.82 -14.99
N VAL A 121 2.51 -10.72 -14.80
CA VAL A 121 2.11 -9.67 -13.86
C VAL A 121 0.97 -8.85 -14.46
N GLU A 122 -0.08 -8.64 -13.70
CA GLU A 122 -1.28 -7.91 -14.13
C GLU A 122 -1.33 -6.50 -13.53
N LYS A 123 -0.88 -6.34 -12.28
CA LYS A 123 -0.91 -5.06 -11.59
C LYS A 123 0.09 -5.01 -10.45
N LEU A 124 0.73 -3.86 -10.28
CA LEU A 124 1.41 -3.46 -9.06
C LEU A 124 0.56 -2.37 -8.39
N GLY A 125 0.34 -2.50 -7.08
CA GLY A 125 -0.23 -1.45 -6.24
C GLY A 125 0.73 -1.12 -5.09
N MET A 126 0.81 0.15 -4.73
CA MET A 126 1.59 0.66 -3.60
C MET A 126 0.72 1.63 -2.84
N ARG A 127 0.29 1.22 -1.66
CA ARG A 127 -0.68 1.95 -0.85
C ARG A 127 -0.06 2.41 0.46
N TYR A 128 -0.24 3.69 0.76
CA TYR A 128 0.08 4.31 2.04
C TYR A 128 -1.17 4.94 2.62
N VAL A 129 -1.54 4.51 3.83
CA VAL A 129 -2.63 5.11 4.61
C VAL A 129 -2.00 5.89 5.75
N ASN A 130 -2.24 7.19 5.77
CA ASN A 130 -1.79 8.10 6.79
C ASN A 130 -2.96 8.46 7.70
N PHE A 131 -2.77 8.43 9.01
CA PHE A 131 -3.79 8.80 9.99
C PHE A 131 -3.37 10.03 10.80
N PHE A 132 -4.32 10.93 11.01
CA PHE A 132 -4.14 12.16 11.79
C PHE A 132 -5.26 12.30 12.82
N ASN A 133 -4.94 12.66 14.05
CA ASN A 133 -5.94 12.86 15.12
C ASN A 133 -6.62 14.26 15.09
N PHE A 134 -6.55 14.96 13.96
CA PHE A 134 -7.13 16.28 13.72
C PHE A 134 -7.72 16.34 12.31
N ASN A 135 -8.44 17.42 11.98
CA ASN A 135 -8.98 17.65 10.64
C ASN A 135 -7.87 18.01 9.64
N ILE A 136 -7.52 17.07 8.75
CA ILE A 136 -6.39 17.23 7.84
C ILE A 136 -6.64 18.30 6.78
N TYR A 137 -7.90 18.60 6.43
CA TYR A 137 -8.27 19.64 5.44
C TYR A 137 -7.81 21.06 5.85
N GLU A 138 -7.51 21.30 7.12
CA GLU A 138 -6.94 22.57 7.58
C GLU A 138 -5.45 22.70 7.27
N LYS A 139 -4.76 21.57 7.07
CA LYS A 139 -3.30 21.47 6.96
C LYS A 139 -2.82 21.10 5.56
N ILE A 140 -3.75 20.91 4.61
CA ILE A 140 -3.46 20.53 3.22
C ILE A 140 -3.96 21.56 2.20
N ASN A 141 -3.39 21.52 1.00
CA ASN A 141 -3.71 22.32 -0.18
C ASN A 141 -4.94 21.78 -0.94
N LEU A 142 -5.98 21.36 -0.22
CA LEU A 142 -7.24 20.87 -0.80
C LEU A 142 -8.42 21.60 -0.17
N ASN A 143 -9.14 22.37 -0.99
CA ASN A 143 -10.30 23.15 -0.56
C ASN A 143 -11.54 22.71 -1.32
N ILE A 144 -12.58 22.31 -0.58
CA ILE A 144 -13.83 21.81 -1.15
C ILE A 144 -14.97 22.73 -0.70
N HIS A 145 -15.69 23.31 -1.65
CA HIS A 145 -16.75 24.29 -1.40
C HIS A 145 -18.05 23.94 -2.13
N MET A 146 -19.18 24.27 -1.51
CA MET A 146 -20.51 24.27 -2.13
C MET A 146 -21.16 25.64 -1.93
N GLY A 147 -21.07 26.49 -2.96
CA GLY A 147 -21.31 27.93 -2.79
C GLY A 147 -20.34 28.50 -1.76
N ASP A 148 -20.86 29.25 -0.79
CA ASP A 148 -20.05 29.85 0.28
C ASP A 148 -19.73 28.88 1.44
N ARG A 149 -20.21 27.63 1.37
CA ARG A 149 -19.97 26.64 2.44
C ARG A 149 -18.70 25.87 2.17
N ARG A 150 -17.76 25.90 3.12
CA ARG A 150 -16.59 25.02 3.14
C ARG A 150 -16.99 23.64 3.62
N LEU A 151 -16.95 22.64 2.73
CA LEU A 151 -17.40 21.27 3.07
C LEU A 151 -16.49 20.58 4.08
N ALA A 152 -15.20 20.97 4.13
CA ALA A 152 -14.22 20.45 5.07
C ALA A 152 -14.56 20.66 6.56
N ASP A 153 -15.56 21.49 6.89
CA ASP A 153 -16.05 21.69 8.27
C ASP A 153 -17.08 20.61 8.69
N TYR A 154 -17.51 19.77 7.75
CA TYR A 154 -18.41 18.64 7.96
C TYR A 154 -17.68 17.31 7.70
N PRO A 155 -18.25 16.16 8.12
CA PRO A 155 -17.80 14.85 7.68
C PRO A 155 -17.76 14.77 6.15
N THR A 156 -16.56 14.78 5.59
CA THR A 156 -16.32 14.88 4.16
C THR A 156 -15.33 13.81 3.73
N TYR A 157 -15.68 13.11 2.66
CA TYR A 157 -14.84 12.15 1.96
C TYR A 157 -14.61 12.64 0.54
N PHE A 158 -13.35 12.79 0.16
CA PHE A 158 -12.91 13.15 -1.18
C PHE A 158 -12.12 11.99 -1.77
N ARG A 159 -12.41 11.65 -3.03
CA ARG A 159 -11.62 10.69 -3.80
C ARG A 159 -11.41 11.21 -5.22
N THR A 160 -10.20 11.04 -5.72
CA THR A 160 -9.85 11.30 -7.12
C THR A 160 -8.80 10.31 -7.60
N GLU A 161 -8.66 10.19 -8.92
CA GLU A 161 -7.63 9.38 -9.57
C GLU A 161 -6.88 10.25 -10.57
N MET A 162 -5.55 10.22 -10.52
CA MET A 162 -4.68 11.08 -11.30
C MET A 162 -3.65 10.22 -12.03
N LYS A 163 -3.49 10.46 -13.33
CA LYS A 163 -2.45 9.80 -14.14
C LYS A 163 -1.17 10.62 -14.12
N SER A 164 -0.05 9.97 -13.87
CA SER A 164 1.30 10.54 -13.99
C SER A 164 2.19 9.59 -14.78
N GLY A 165 2.26 9.79 -16.10
CA GLY A 165 2.93 8.86 -17.00
C GLY A 165 2.19 7.52 -17.05
N LYS A 166 2.91 6.42 -16.80
CA LYS A 166 2.36 5.05 -16.75
C LYS A 166 1.68 4.70 -15.42
N TYR A 167 1.87 5.52 -14.38
CA TYR A 167 1.28 5.28 -13.06
C TYR A 167 -0.06 6.01 -12.91
N THR A 168 -0.96 5.41 -12.14
CA THR A 168 -2.21 6.04 -11.68
C THR A 168 -2.22 6.09 -10.17
N SER A 169 -2.36 7.29 -9.61
CA SER A 169 -2.48 7.53 -8.17
C SER A 169 -3.94 7.76 -7.80
N ALA A 170 -4.51 6.88 -6.99
CA ALA A 170 -5.80 7.11 -6.35
C ALA A 170 -5.56 7.83 -5.01
N LEU A 171 -6.11 9.03 -4.86
CA LEU A 171 -6.06 9.81 -3.62
C LEU A 171 -7.41 9.77 -2.94
N GLN A 172 -7.40 9.48 -1.64
CA GLN A 172 -8.57 9.58 -0.76
C GLN A 172 -8.22 10.42 0.46
N VAL A 173 -9.10 11.37 0.81
CA VAL A 173 -8.98 12.21 2.01
C VAL A 173 -10.30 12.21 2.75
N ALA A 174 -10.28 11.95 4.05
CA ALA A 174 -11.46 12.02 4.90
C ALA A 174 -11.12 12.62 6.27
N ASN A 175 -12.06 13.30 6.92
CA ASN A 175 -11.88 13.94 8.23
C ASN A 175 -12.75 13.37 9.37
N ASN A 176 -13.49 12.29 9.08
CA ASN A 176 -14.34 11.58 10.04
C ASN A 176 -14.12 10.06 9.93
N ALA A 177 -12.85 9.67 9.82
CA ALA A 177 -12.45 8.27 9.72
C ALA A 177 -12.30 7.66 11.12
N THR A 178 -12.95 6.53 11.37
CA THR A 178 -12.81 5.78 12.63
C THR A 178 -11.61 4.83 12.55
N HIS A 179 -10.66 5.02 13.45
CA HIS A 179 -9.54 4.11 13.65
C HIS A 179 -9.90 3.07 14.71
N THR A 180 -10.25 1.85 14.28
CA THR A 180 -10.78 0.80 15.16
C THR A 180 -9.80 0.38 16.25
N ALA A 181 -8.52 0.16 15.90
CA ALA A 181 -7.49 -0.27 16.86
C ALA A 181 -7.23 0.78 17.95
N LYS A 182 -7.16 2.07 17.58
CA LYS A 182 -6.93 3.19 18.52
C LYS A 182 -8.22 3.73 19.15
N LYS A 183 -9.40 3.22 18.73
CA LYS A 183 -10.74 3.68 19.16
C LYS A 183 -10.91 5.20 19.10
N MET A 184 -10.40 5.81 18.04
CA MET A 184 -10.43 7.26 17.86
C MET A 184 -10.96 7.65 16.48
N THR A 185 -11.49 8.86 16.39
CA THR A 185 -11.90 9.47 15.12
C THR A 185 -10.86 10.50 14.72
N GLY A 186 -10.52 10.53 13.44
CA GLY A 186 -9.56 11.47 12.89
C GLY A 186 -9.69 11.60 11.39
N SER A 187 -8.60 12.01 10.76
CA SER A 187 -8.51 12.12 9.32
C SER A 187 -7.58 11.07 8.72
N ILE A 188 -7.83 10.73 7.46
CA ILE A 188 -6.94 9.91 6.66
C ILE A 188 -6.51 10.62 5.38
N ILE A 189 -5.27 10.35 4.97
CA ILE A 189 -4.82 10.51 3.59
C ILE A 189 -4.39 9.12 3.12
N ASP A 190 -5.11 8.56 2.16
CA ASP A 190 -4.85 7.24 1.58
C ASP A 190 -4.48 7.42 0.11
N ILE A 191 -3.25 7.03 -0.24
CA ILE A 191 -2.71 7.12 -1.59
C ILE A 191 -2.37 5.71 -2.06
N ASP A 192 -2.95 5.29 -3.17
CA ASP A 192 -2.63 4.03 -3.86
C ASP A 192 -2.08 4.33 -5.26
N VAL A 193 -0.78 4.08 -5.44
CA VAL A 193 -0.09 4.22 -6.72
C VAL A 193 -0.07 2.88 -7.42
N THR A 194 -0.61 2.86 -8.64
CA THR A 194 -0.79 1.63 -9.40
C THR A 194 -0.09 1.67 -10.76
N LEU A 195 0.36 0.51 -11.20
CA LEU A 195 0.92 0.26 -12.52
C LEU A 195 0.33 -1.02 -13.11
N GLU A 196 -0.22 -0.93 -14.31
CA GLU A 196 -0.81 -2.09 -15.03
C GLU A 196 -0.09 -2.37 -16.35
N ASP A 197 0.52 -1.34 -16.96
CA ASP A 197 1.35 -1.47 -18.16
C ASP A 197 2.84 -1.38 -17.81
N PHE A 198 3.50 -2.53 -17.78
CA PHE A 198 4.91 -2.63 -17.43
C PHE A 198 5.84 -2.36 -18.60
N GLY A 199 5.37 -2.49 -19.86
CA GLY A 199 6.14 -2.40 -21.10
C GLY A 199 7.20 -3.49 -21.30
N GLU A 200 7.82 -3.96 -20.23
CA GLU A 200 8.93 -4.92 -20.17
C GLU A 200 8.68 -5.93 -19.03
N ASP A 201 9.61 -6.88 -18.83
CA ASP A 201 9.53 -7.83 -17.72
C ASP A 201 9.61 -7.11 -16.36
N PHE A 202 8.57 -7.30 -15.54
CA PHE A 202 8.49 -6.68 -14.21
C PHE A 202 9.65 -7.10 -13.31
N PHE A 203 10.05 -8.37 -13.32
CA PHE A 203 11.04 -8.88 -12.38
C PHE A 203 12.45 -8.39 -12.70
N GLU A 204 12.78 -8.14 -13.96
CA GLU A 204 14.04 -7.50 -14.34
C GLU A 204 14.14 -6.06 -13.80
N ARG A 205 13.01 -5.35 -13.73
CA ARG A 205 12.95 -3.92 -13.36
C ARG A 205 12.32 -3.61 -12.01
N LYS A 206 11.96 -4.63 -11.23
CA LYS A 206 11.16 -4.51 -9.99
C LYS A 206 11.63 -3.39 -9.07
N GLN A 207 12.94 -3.25 -8.84
CA GLN A 207 13.47 -2.21 -7.95
C GLN A 207 13.27 -0.79 -8.51
N SER A 208 13.52 -0.56 -9.80
CA SER A 208 13.30 0.75 -10.43
C SER A 208 11.81 1.11 -10.42
N ILE A 209 10.94 0.15 -10.75
CA ILE A 209 9.48 0.34 -10.75
C ILE A 209 8.96 0.69 -9.34
N LEU A 210 9.42 -0.03 -8.32
CA LEU A 210 9.04 0.24 -6.93
C LEU A 210 9.52 1.62 -6.46
N ASN A 211 10.75 2.01 -6.79
CA ASN A 211 11.26 3.34 -6.45
C ASN A 211 10.50 4.46 -7.18
N GLU A 212 10.16 4.27 -8.45
CA GLU A 212 9.33 5.21 -9.21
C GLU A 212 7.93 5.36 -8.58
N ALA A 213 7.28 4.25 -8.23
CA ALA A 213 5.98 4.27 -7.57
C ALA A 213 6.04 4.98 -6.21
N HIS A 214 7.06 4.70 -5.40
CA HIS A 214 7.27 5.35 -4.11
C HIS A 214 7.55 6.84 -4.26
N LEU A 215 8.32 7.25 -5.27
CA LEU A 215 8.51 8.67 -5.58
C LEU A 215 7.18 9.35 -5.91
N LYS A 216 6.31 8.70 -6.71
CA LYS A 216 5.00 9.25 -7.08
C LYS A 216 4.06 9.39 -5.89
N GLU A 217 4.09 8.44 -4.97
CA GLU A 217 3.35 8.53 -3.71
C GLU A 217 3.84 9.73 -2.89
N LYS A 218 5.17 9.84 -2.69
CA LYS A 218 5.77 10.91 -1.91
C LYS A 218 5.53 12.29 -2.51
N GLU A 219 5.70 12.43 -3.83
CA GLU A 219 5.42 13.67 -4.56
C GLU A 219 4.01 14.16 -4.25
N LEU A 220 3.02 13.27 -4.40
CA LEU A 220 1.62 13.60 -4.13
C LEU A 220 1.35 13.90 -2.66
N PHE A 221 1.87 13.09 -1.73
CA PHE A 221 1.69 13.30 -0.30
C PHE A 221 2.22 14.67 0.13
N PHE A 222 3.45 15.02 -0.24
CA PHE A 222 4.06 16.30 0.15
C PHE A 222 3.51 17.50 -0.63
N GLU A 223 3.04 17.33 -1.86
CA GLU A 223 2.31 18.37 -2.60
C GLU A 223 1.00 18.74 -1.88
N LEU A 224 0.30 17.75 -1.31
CA LEU A 224 -0.91 17.98 -0.55
C LEU A 224 -0.64 18.78 0.72
N LEU A 225 0.49 18.59 1.42
CA LEU A 225 0.71 19.26 2.70
C LEU A 225 1.05 20.75 2.52
N LYS A 226 0.47 21.61 3.38
CA LYS A 226 0.85 23.03 3.42
C LYS A 226 2.29 23.17 3.92
N PRO A 227 3.10 24.11 3.38
CA PRO A 227 4.49 24.30 3.80
C PRO A 227 4.65 24.57 5.31
N GLU A 228 3.74 25.32 5.92
CA GLU A 228 3.72 25.57 7.36
C GLU A 228 3.46 24.31 8.18
N PHE A 229 2.66 23.37 7.65
CA PHE A 229 2.41 22.11 8.32
C PHE A 229 3.62 21.18 8.22
N ILE A 230 4.26 21.09 7.04
CA ILE A 230 5.49 20.29 6.86
C ILE A 230 6.57 20.70 7.88
N LYS A 231 6.74 22.00 8.13
CA LYS A 231 7.70 22.51 9.14
C LYS A 231 7.44 22.00 10.56
N THR A 232 6.18 21.68 10.91
CA THR A 232 5.82 21.13 12.22
C THR A 232 6.15 19.64 12.36
N LEU A 233 6.43 18.96 11.25
CA LEU A 233 6.66 17.51 11.19
C LEU A 233 8.13 17.13 11.20
N ASN A 234 9.01 17.99 11.71
CA ASN A 234 10.45 17.74 11.86
C ASN A 234 11.07 17.03 10.64
N PRO A 235 11.00 17.59 9.43
CA PRO A 235 11.39 16.89 8.22
C PRO A 235 12.91 16.65 8.20
N GLU A 236 13.30 15.41 7.97
CA GLU A 236 14.66 15.01 7.67
C GLU A 236 14.80 14.87 6.15
N TYR A 237 15.92 15.32 5.60
CA TYR A 237 16.26 15.20 4.18
C TYR A 237 17.43 14.24 4.04
N ALA A 238 17.47 13.47 2.96
CA ALA A 238 18.64 12.66 2.67
C ALA A 238 19.86 13.57 2.51
N SER A 239 20.97 13.22 3.16
CA SER A 239 22.27 13.82 2.86
C SER A 239 22.62 13.54 1.40
N GLU A 240 23.00 14.56 0.65
CA GLU A 240 23.55 14.41 -0.71
C GLU A 240 24.79 13.51 -0.74
#